data_AF-A0A2D5E6G0-F1
#
_entry.id   AF-A0A2D5E6G0-F1
#
_cell.length_a   1.000
_cell.length_b   1.000
_cell.length_c   1.000
_cell.angle_alpha   90.00
_cell.angle_beta   90.00
_cell.angle_gamma   90.00
#
_symmetry.space_group_name_H-M   'P 1'
#
loop_
_entity.id
_entity.type
_entity.pdbx_description
1 polymer ?
#
loop_
_entity_poly.entity_id
_entity_poly.type
_entity_poly.pdbx_seq_one_letter_code
_entity_poly.pdbx_strand_id
1 'polypeptide(L)'
;MSGKKSFRVAGLCCLSFTGAALAGSGEVILEGLNSPVGLEADADGVVWVSEMGIPQTPSDPGLGRVGFMSRNLDGTFTHVPLVENIDVAFNELGEPAGAHHIAFGSDGSLLLAVGGPNIGPYPNLGSVIRYDPTFGSIVDGPYPVDGAATISETPIFPYIVSNGFDDSNVYSVVEVGSDLWIADAGANAVV
;
A
#
# COMPACT_ATOMS: atom_id res chain seq x y z
N MET A 1 20.69 15.34 -0.74
CA MET A 1 20.66 14.86 0.66
C MET A 1 19.31 14.19 0.87
N SER A 2 19.26 12.85 0.73
CA SER A 2 18.02 12.07 0.83
C SER A 2 17.71 11.80 2.30
N GLY A 3 16.58 12.29 2.78
CA GLY A 3 16.14 12.14 4.15
C GLY A 3 15.53 10.76 4.37
N LYS A 4 16.23 9.89 5.11
CA LYS A 4 15.65 8.66 5.66
C LYS A 4 14.48 9.04 6.57
N LYS A 5 13.28 8.52 6.31
CA LYS A 5 12.10 8.72 7.15
C LYS A 5 11.98 7.56 8.15
N SER A 6 11.72 7.88 9.41
CA SER A 6 11.60 6.93 10.53
C SER A 6 10.16 6.87 11.05
N PHE A 7 9.73 5.68 11.48
CA PHE A 7 8.40 5.47 12.05
C PHE A 7 8.42 5.62 13.57
N ARG A 8 7.43 6.33 14.14
CA ARG A 8 7.29 6.55 15.59
C ARG A 8 5.89 6.14 16.03
N VAL A 9 5.78 5.31 17.06
CA VAL A 9 4.48 4.94 17.65
C VAL A 9 4.13 5.92 18.77
N ALA A 10 2.94 6.53 18.69
CA ALA A 10 2.34 7.26 19.80
C ALA A 10 1.44 6.30 20.59
N GLY A 11 1.88 5.88 21.78
CA GLY A 11 1.02 5.17 22.71
C GLY A 11 0.09 6.15 23.41
N LEU A 12 -1.23 6.08 23.14
CA LEU A 12 -2.23 6.45 24.13
C LEU A 12 -3.60 5.82 23.83
N CYS A 13 -4.10 5.08 24.81
CA CYS A 13 -5.48 4.61 24.92
C CYS A 13 -6.44 5.81 25.07
N CYS A 14 -7.65 5.65 24.53
CA CYS A 14 -8.82 6.55 24.58
C CYS A 14 -8.85 7.75 23.62
N LEU A 15 -9.71 7.62 22.59
CA LEU A 15 -10.20 8.72 21.76
C LEU A 15 -10.97 9.74 22.60
N SER A 16 -10.43 10.95 22.69
CA SER A 16 -11.21 12.19 22.78
C SER A 16 -10.45 13.28 22.02
N PHE A 17 -11.07 13.78 20.94
CA PHE A 17 -10.49 14.83 20.11
C PHE A 17 -10.60 16.19 20.81
N THR A 18 -9.48 16.90 20.93
CA THR A 18 -9.25 18.27 20.44
C THR A 18 -7.84 18.68 20.84
N GLY A 19 -6.90 18.55 19.91
CA GLY A 19 -5.53 19.01 20.05
C GLY A 19 -4.76 18.63 18.80
N ALA A 20 -3.87 19.51 18.32
CA ALA A 20 -2.91 19.12 17.31
C ALA A 20 -2.22 17.85 17.80
N ALA A 21 -2.05 16.85 16.91
CA ALA A 21 -1.31 15.64 17.22
C ALA A 21 0.10 16.05 17.66
N LEU A 22 0.32 16.11 18.98
CA LEU A 22 1.66 16.20 19.53
C LEU A 22 2.28 14.84 19.26
N ALA A 23 3.21 14.80 18.31
CA ALA A 23 4.09 13.65 18.19
C ALA A 23 4.72 13.43 19.57
N GLY A 24 4.30 12.37 20.27
CA GLY A 24 4.93 11.98 21.52
C GLY A 24 6.42 11.76 21.30
N SER A 25 7.20 11.65 22.38
CA SER A 25 8.59 11.18 22.30
C SER A 25 8.60 9.71 21.86
N GLY A 26 8.30 9.46 20.59
CA GLY A 26 8.14 8.12 20.04
C GLY A 26 9.51 7.51 19.74
N GLU A 27 9.68 6.27 20.16
CA GLU A 27 10.78 5.41 19.78
C GLU A 27 10.71 5.11 18.27
N VAL A 28 11.87 5.07 17.61
CA VAL A 28 11.96 4.61 16.23
C VAL A 28 12.03 3.10 16.24
N ILE A 29 10.96 2.44 15.79
CA ILE A 29 10.84 0.97 15.83
C ILE A 29 11.32 0.31 14.54
N LEU A 30 11.34 1.04 13.43
CA LEU A 30 11.80 0.55 12.12
C LEU A 30 12.36 1.71 11.28
N GLU A 31 13.49 1.46 10.61
CA GLU A 31 14.18 2.38 9.72
C GLU A 31 14.47 1.73 8.37
N GLY A 32 14.84 2.53 7.36
CA GLY A 32 15.22 2.04 6.05
C GLY A 32 14.05 1.73 5.12
N LEU A 33 12.85 2.25 5.45
CA LEU A 33 11.70 2.15 4.57
C LEU A 33 11.85 3.07 3.34
N ASN A 34 11.41 2.58 2.19
CA ASN A 34 11.48 3.19 0.88
C ASN A 34 10.19 3.94 0.56
N SER A 35 10.08 5.17 1.08
CA SER A 35 8.87 6.00 0.93
C SER A 35 7.59 5.27 1.39
N PRO A 36 7.47 4.93 2.69
CA PRO A 36 6.26 4.31 3.22
C PRO A 36 5.07 5.26 3.08
N VAL A 37 3.92 4.73 2.65
CA VAL A 37 2.70 5.51 2.36
C VAL A 37 1.43 4.90 2.95
N GLY A 38 1.39 3.58 3.14
CA GLY A 38 0.26 2.88 3.75
C GLY A 38 0.68 2.06 4.97
N LEU A 39 -0.27 1.91 5.90
CA LEU A 39 -0.11 1.15 7.13
C LEU A 39 -1.45 0.51 7.48
N GLU A 40 -1.45 -0.78 7.78
CA GLU A 40 -2.65 -1.49 8.23
C GLU A 40 -2.25 -2.59 9.21
N ALA A 41 -3.13 -2.96 10.14
CA ALA A 41 -2.95 -4.13 11.00
C ALA A 41 -3.86 -5.27 10.54
N ASP A 42 -3.32 -6.49 10.51
CA ASP A 42 -4.17 -7.67 10.32
C ASP A 42 -4.92 -8.05 11.61
N ALA A 43 -5.76 -9.09 11.51
CA ALA A 43 -6.57 -9.57 12.62
C ALA A 43 -5.75 -10.10 13.82
N ASP A 44 -4.48 -10.47 13.59
CA ASP A 44 -3.55 -10.93 14.62
C ASP A 44 -2.73 -9.76 15.23
N GLY A 45 -2.94 -8.54 14.73
CA GLY A 45 -2.25 -7.33 15.16
C GLY A 45 -0.84 -7.18 14.59
N VAL A 46 -0.48 -7.95 13.56
CA VAL A 46 0.75 -7.73 12.80
C VAL A 46 0.54 -6.52 11.91
N VAL A 47 1.54 -5.64 11.88
CA VAL A 47 1.46 -4.39 11.14
C VAL A 47 2.11 -4.54 9.78
N TRP A 48 1.37 -4.17 8.75
CA TRP A 48 1.73 -4.19 7.35
C TRP A 48 2.03 -2.78 6.86
N VAL A 49 2.94 -2.66 5.90
CA VAL A 49 3.38 -1.40 5.32
C VAL A 49 3.37 -1.52 3.81
N SER A 50 2.82 -0.50 3.13
CA SER A 50 3.06 -0.30 1.70
C SER A 50 4.07 0.81 1.49
N GLU A 51 4.96 0.58 0.53
CA GLU A 51 6.04 1.46 0.16
C GLU A 51 5.97 1.75 -1.33
N MET A 52 6.00 3.03 -1.68
CA MET A 52 6.04 3.49 -3.07
C MET A 52 7.40 3.22 -3.74
N GLY A 53 8.39 2.73 -3.01
CA GLY A 53 9.76 2.73 -3.48
C GLY A 53 10.34 4.15 -3.55
N ILE A 54 11.64 4.26 -3.81
CA ILE A 54 12.28 5.55 -4.10
C ILE A 54 12.51 5.61 -5.61
N PRO A 55 11.65 6.32 -6.36
CA PRO A 55 11.86 6.52 -7.78
C PRO A 55 13.12 7.32 -8.00
N GLN A 56 13.95 6.84 -8.92
CA GLN A 56 15.21 7.52 -9.24
C GLN A 56 14.99 8.53 -10.39
N THR A 57 14.07 8.23 -11.31
CA THR A 57 13.67 9.13 -12.42
C THR A 57 12.23 8.88 -12.85
N PRO A 58 11.58 9.77 -13.63
CA PRO A 58 10.26 9.49 -14.23
C PRO A 58 10.22 8.24 -15.12
N SER A 59 11.36 7.79 -15.65
CA SER A 59 11.52 6.58 -16.46
C SER A 59 12.11 5.39 -15.70
N ASP A 60 12.41 5.55 -14.41
CA ASP A 60 12.96 4.54 -13.51
C ASP A 60 12.13 4.55 -12.22
N PRO A 61 10.93 3.97 -12.30
CA PRO A 61 9.98 4.02 -11.21
C PRO A 61 10.51 3.30 -9.99
N GLY A 62 10.10 3.77 -8.81
CA GLY A 62 10.48 3.14 -7.55
C GLY A 62 10.00 1.69 -7.55
N LEU A 63 10.78 0.79 -6.94
CA LEU A 63 10.33 -0.58 -6.71
C LEU A 63 9.40 -0.56 -5.50
N GLY A 64 8.10 -0.41 -5.77
CA GLY A 64 7.09 -0.48 -4.72
C GLY A 64 7.08 -1.87 -4.09
N ARG A 65 6.72 -1.93 -2.81
CA ARG A 65 6.62 -3.21 -2.09
C ARG A 65 5.56 -3.14 -1.00
N VAL A 66 5.08 -4.31 -0.62
CA VAL A 66 4.21 -4.50 0.53
C VAL A 66 4.78 -5.63 1.38
N GLY A 67 4.82 -5.42 2.68
CA GLY A 67 5.29 -6.40 3.63
C GLY A 67 4.84 -6.10 5.04
N PHE A 68 5.31 -6.90 5.99
CA PHE A 68 4.93 -6.76 7.40
C PHE A 68 6.14 -6.56 8.30
N MET A 69 5.87 -5.97 9.46
CA MET A 69 6.84 -5.77 10.52
C MET A 69 6.88 -7.01 11.40
N SER A 70 7.93 -7.81 11.24
CA SER A 70 8.21 -8.94 12.12
C SER A 70 9.00 -8.49 13.34
N ARG A 71 8.60 -8.94 14.53
CA ARG A 71 9.34 -8.66 15.77
C ARG A 71 10.36 -9.76 16.03
N ASN A 72 11.63 -9.36 16.17
CA ASN A 72 12.73 -10.24 16.52
C ASN A 72 12.73 -10.58 18.02
N LEU A 73 13.43 -11.65 18.41
CA LEU A 73 13.56 -12.08 19.81
C LEU A 73 14.23 -11.06 20.71
N ASP A 74 15.08 -10.19 20.15
CA ASP A 74 15.77 -9.11 20.86
C ASP A 74 14.89 -7.85 21.01
N GLY A 75 13.64 -7.89 20.52
CA GLY A 75 12.69 -6.79 20.59
C GLY A 75 12.77 -5.80 19.43
N THR A 76 13.74 -5.94 18.51
CA THR A 76 13.82 -5.13 17.29
C THR A 76 12.79 -5.58 16.25
N PHE A 77 12.59 -4.79 15.20
CA PHE A 77 11.69 -5.14 14.09
C PHE A 77 12.45 -5.27 12.77
N THR A 78 11.98 -6.19 11.94
CA THR A 78 12.45 -6.41 10.56
C THR A 78 11.27 -6.24 9.61
N HIS A 79 11.47 -5.52 8.51
CA HIS A 79 10.50 -5.51 7.42
C HIS A 79 10.67 -6.77 6.57
N VAL A 80 9.62 -7.57 6.47
CA VAL A 80 9.59 -8.80 5.65
C VAL A 80 8.65 -8.56 4.46
N PRO A 81 9.18 -8.42 3.24
CA PRO A 81 8.36 -8.17 2.05
C PRO A 81 7.57 -9.43 1.64
N LEU A 82 6.29 -9.25 1.30
CA LEU A 82 5.47 -10.27 0.65
C LEU A 82 5.55 -10.13 -0.87
N VAL A 83 5.39 -8.90 -1.36
CA VAL A 83 5.51 -8.56 -2.79
C VAL A 83 6.46 -7.39 -2.99
N GLU A 84 7.21 -7.43 -4.09
CA GLU A 84 8.17 -6.41 -4.52
C GLU A 84 8.03 -6.13 -6.02
N ASN A 85 8.69 -5.05 -6.47
CA ASN A 85 8.64 -4.58 -7.85
C ASN A 85 7.21 -4.20 -8.29
N ILE A 86 6.43 -3.64 -7.36
CA ILE A 86 5.14 -3.04 -7.70
C ILE A 86 5.43 -1.82 -8.56
N ASP A 87 4.73 -1.74 -9.69
CA ASP A 87 4.85 -0.64 -10.63
C ASP A 87 4.57 0.69 -9.93
N VAL A 88 5.41 1.67 -10.25
CA VAL A 88 5.28 3.05 -9.79
C VAL A 88 5.34 3.93 -11.04
N ALA A 89 4.68 5.07 -11.04
CA ALA A 89 4.79 6.03 -12.13
C ALA A 89 4.71 7.46 -11.60
N PHE A 90 5.04 8.43 -12.44
CA PHE A 90 4.91 9.85 -12.15
C PHE A 90 4.09 10.52 -13.24
N ASN A 91 3.11 11.34 -12.84
CA ASN A 91 2.49 12.25 -13.80
C ASN A 91 3.43 13.42 -14.13
N GLU A 92 3.05 14.26 -15.10
CA GLU A 92 3.83 15.43 -15.51
C GLU A 92 4.06 16.46 -14.38
N LEU A 93 3.25 16.40 -13.32
CA LEU A 93 3.37 17.23 -12.13
C LEU A 93 4.31 16.64 -11.06
N GLY A 94 4.85 15.44 -11.30
CA GLY A 94 5.74 14.74 -10.37
C GLY A 94 5.01 14.09 -9.20
N GLU A 95 3.71 13.80 -9.33
CA GLU A 95 2.95 13.07 -8.33
C GLU A 95 3.15 11.56 -8.50
N PRO A 96 3.51 10.83 -7.42
CA PRO A 96 3.72 9.40 -7.48
C PRO A 96 2.39 8.65 -7.62
N ALA A 97 2.38 7.64 -8.48
CA ALA A 97 1.37 6.60 -8.63
C ALA A 97 1.99 5.23 -8.31
N GLY A 98 1.24 4.31 -7.69
CA GLY A 98 1.72 2.97 -7.34
C GLY A 98 1.11 2.47 -6.03
N ALA A 99 1.89 1.78 -5.19
CA ALA A 99 1.45 1.10 -3.97
C ALA A 99 0.91 2.03 -2.84
N HIS A 100 -0.25 2.66 -3.02
CA HIS A 100 -0.77 3.70 -2.11
C HIS A 100 -1.27 3.18 -0.77
N HIS A 101 -2.29 2.32 -0.78
CA HIS A 101 -3.01 1.92 0.41
C HIS A 101 -3.18 0.41 0.49
N ILE A 102 -3.17 -0.11 1.70
CA ILE A 102 -3.40 -1.52 1.98
C ILE A 102 -4.58 -1.65 2.93
N ALA A 103 -5.36 -2.71 2.76
CA ALA A 103 -6.46 -3.08 3.63
C ALA A 103 -6.57 -4.61 3.70
N PHE A 104 -7.22 -5.14 4.73
CA PHE A 104 -7.54 -6.57 4.77
C PHE A 104 -8.99 -6.82 4.34
N GLY A 105 -9.15 -7.79 3.45
CA GLY A 105 -10.45 -8.36 3.10
C GLY A 105 -11.03 -9.17 4.26
N SER A 106 -12.33 -9.43 4.20
CA SER A 106 -13.02 -10.23 5.23
C SER A 106 -12.58 -11.69 5.28
N ASP A 107 -11.99 -12.17 4.18
CA ASP A 107 -11.38 -13.49 4.01
C ASP A 107 -9.93 -13.57 4.52
N GLY A 108 -9.39 -12.46 5.04
CA GLY A 108 -8.01 -12.35 5.50
C GLY A 108 -6.99 -12.11 4.38
N SER A 109 -7.45 -11.91 3.14
CA SER A 109 -6.57 -11.50 2.05
C SER A 109 -6.09 -10.07 2.21
N LEU A 110 -4.94 -9.75 1.64
CA LEU A 110 -4.37 -8.40 1.66
C LEU A 110 -4.73 -7.68 0.35
N LEU A 111 -5.44 -6.57 0.46
CA LEU A 111 -5.78 -5.69 -0.65
C LEU A 111 -4.72 -4.60 -0.77
N LEU A 112 -4.33 -4.29 -2.00
CA LEU A 112 -3.46 -3.18 -2.37
C LEU A 112 -4.19 -2.30 -3.39
N ALA A 113 -4.38 -1.03 -3.03
CA ALA A 113 -4.73 0.02 -3.99
C ALA A 113 -3.48 0.45 -4.75
N VAL A 114 -3.48 0.25 -6.06
CA VAL A 114 -2.41 0.68 -6.96
C VAL A 114 -2.89 1.88 -7.77
N GLY A 115 -2.35 3.06 -7.46
CA GLY A 115 -2.75 4.30 -8.12
C GLY A 115 -2.10 4.51 -9.48
N GLY A 116 -2.48 5.61 -10.11
CA GLY A 116 -2.10 6.00 -11.45
C GLY A 116 -2.94 5.39 -12.56
N PRO A 117 -2.91 6.01 -13.75
CA PRO A 117 -3.62 5.49 -14.91
C PRO A 117 -2.99 4.18 -15.37
N ASN A 118 -3.82 3.24 -15.83
CA ASN A 118 -3.34 2.03 -16.50
C ASN A 118 -2.74 2.43 -17.86
N ILE A 119 -1.43 2.69 -17.86
CA ILE A 119 -0.67 3.05 -19.04
C ILE A 119 0.33 1.94 -19.31
N GLY A 120 0.47 1.51 -20.57
CA GLY A 120 1.64 0.70 -20.94
C GLY A 120 2.90 1.54 -20.70
N PRO A 121 3.92 1.06 -19.96
CA PRO A 121 4.28 -0.33 -19.65
C PRO A 121 3.90 -0.85 -18.24
N TYR A 122 3.02 -0.19 -17.51
CA TYR A 122 2.68 -0.47 -16.11
C TYR A 122 1.24 -1.01 -15.97
N PRO A 123 1.01 -2.30 -16.26
CA PRO A 123 -0.33 -2.87 -16.40
C PRO A 123 -1.14 -2.88 -15.10
N ASN A 124 -0.45 -2.84 -13.96
CA ASN A 124 -1.05 -2.96 -12.63
C ASN A 124 -1.53 -1.62 -12.05
N LEU A 125 -1.20 -0.49 -12.69
CA LEU A 125 -1.67 0.82 -12.23
C LEU A 125 -3.17 0.96 -12.48
N GLY A 126 -3.87 1.60 -11.53
CA GLY A 126 -5.31 1.80 -11.63
C GLY A 126 -6.12 0.57 -11.23
N SER A 127 -5.50 -0.34 -10.47
CA SER A 127 -6.08 -1.60 -10.06
C SER A 127 -6.14 -1.72 -8.53
N VAL A 128 -7.03 -2.59 -8.07
CA VAL A 128 -6.93 -3.20 -6.74
C VAL A 128 -6.40 -4.61 -6.91
N ILE A 129 -5.31 -4.94 -6.21
CA ILE A 129 -4.72 -6.27 -6.22
C ILE A 129 -4.98 -6.95 -4.88
N ARG A 130 -5.37 -8.22 -4.91
CA ARG A 130 -5.58 -9.06 -3.74
C ARG A 130 -4.44 -10.09 -3.65
N TYR A 131 -3.81 -10.17 -2.49
CA TYR A 131 -2.72 -11.09 -2.19
C TYR A 131 -3.11 -12.10 -1.10
N ASP A 132 -2.45 -13.25 -1.13
CA ASP A 132 -2.43 -14.24 -0.06
C ASP A 132 -1.32 -13.89 0.95
N PRO A 133 -1.64 -13.38 2.15
CA PRO A 133 -0.67 -13.03 3.17
C PRO A 133 -0.38 -14.18 4.14
N THR A 134 -0.72 -15.42 3.79
CA THR A 134 -0.47 -16.57 4.68
C THR A 134 1.02 -16.78 4.93
N PHE A 135 1.32 -17.46 6.04
CA PHE A 135 2.70 -17.78 6.41
C PHE A 135 3.46 -18.51 5.29
N GLY A 136 2.79 -19.36 4.50
CA GLY A 136 3.39 -20.04 3.35
C GLY A 136 3.89 -19.05 2.30
N SER A 137 3.02 -18.14 1.85
CA SER A 137 3.39 -17.10 0.88
C SER A 137 4.47 -16.17 1.42
N ILE A 138 4.44 -15.85 2.72
CA ILE A 138 5.45 -15.02 3.37
C ILE A 138 6.85 -15.68 3.34
N VAL A 139 6.96 -16.98 3.62
CA VAL A 139 8.28 -17.64 3.70
C VAL A 139 8.88 -17.95 2.32
N ASP A 140 8.03 -18.12 1.31
CA ASP A 140 8.45 -18.45 -0.05
C ASP A 140 8.70 -17.20 -0.92
N GLY A 141 8.24 -16.02 -0.48
CA GLY A 141 8.45 -14.73 -1.12
C GLY A 141 9.83 -14.08 -0.85
N PRO A 142 10.01 -12.81 -1.24
CA PRO A 142 9.02 -11.95 -1.88
C PRO A 142 8.72 -12.36 -3.33
N TYR A 143 7.49 -12.11 -3.76
CA TYR A 143 7.05 -12.34 -5.13
C TYR A 143 7.03 -11.05 -5.95
N PRO A 144 7.13 -11.11 -7.30
CA PRO A 144 6.73 -9.98 -8.14
C PRO A 144 5.25 -9.64 -7.93
N VAL A 145 4.85 -8.43 -8.35
CA VAL A 145 3.48 -7.89 -8.21
C VAL A 145 2.37 -8.80 -8.75
N ASP A 146 2.65 -9.58 -9.80
CA ASP A 146 1.78 -10.55 -10.47
C ASP A 146 2.17 -12.01 -10.18
N GLY A 147 2.98 -12.22 -9.13
CA GLY A 147 3.56 -13.51 -8.76
C GLY A 147 2.60 -14.42 -7.98
N ALA A 148 3.17 -15.47 -7.38
CA ALA A 148 2.40 -16.58 -6.79
C ALA A 148 1.53 -16.19 -5.58
N ALA A 149 1.80 -15.06 -4.91
CA ALA A 149 0.92 -14.55 -3.87
C ALA A 149 -0.33 -13.84 -4.41
N THR A 150 -0.42 -13.54 -5.71
CA THR A 150 -1.54 -12.81 -6.30
C THR A 150 -2.77 -13.70 -6.41
N ILE A 151 -3.84 -13.34 -5.73
CA ILE A 151 -5.15 -14.00 -5.81
C ILE A 151 -5.95 -13.44 -6.98
N SER A 152 -6.02 -12.11 -7.09
CA SER A 152 -6.74 -11.44 -8.16
C SER A 152 -6.24 -10.01 -8.37
N GLU A 153 -6.43 -9.51 -9.58
CA GLU A 153 -6.30 -8.10 -9.92
C GLU A 153 -7.64 -7.62 -10.49
N THR A 154 -8.12 -6.47 -10.00
CA THR A 154 -9.34 -5.83 -10.48
C THR A 154 -8.98 -4.45 -11.02
N PRO A 155 -8.95 -4.26 -12.35
CA PRO A 155 -8.84 -2.94 -12.95
C PRO A 155 -10.07 -2.09 -12.57
N ILE A 156 -9.86 -0.88 -12.07
CA ILE A 156 -10.93 -0.04 -11.54
C ILE A 156 -11.58 0.84 -12.60
N PHE A 157 -10.83 1.15 -13.67
CA PHE A 157 -11.29 1.99 -14.76
C PHE A 157 -12.71 1.67 -15.29
N PRO A 158 -13.11 0.39 -15.49
CA PRO A 158 -14.47 0.06 -15.96
C PRO A 158 -15.62 0.43 -15.00
N TYR A 159 -15.33 0.73 -13.73
CA TYR A 159 -16.32 1.00 -12.68
C TYR A 159 -16.39 2.48 -12.29
N ILE A 160 -15.66 3.36 -12.99
CA ILE A 160 -15.68 4.80 -12.74
C ILE A 160 -17.03 5.38 -13.19
N VAL A 161 -17.78 5.93 -12.23
CA VAL A 161 -19.08 6.56 -12.46
C VAL A 161 -18.92 8.09 -12.43
N SER A 162 -18.24 8.65 -13.43
CA SER A 162 -18.21 10.12 -13.62
C SER A 162 -18.03 10.48 -15.10
N ASN A 163 -18.60 11.60 -15.53
CA ASN A 163 -18.47 12.11 -16.90
C ASN A 163 -17.16 12.90 -17.02
N GLY A 164 -16.25 12.45 -17.88
CA GLY A 164 -15.10 13.25 -18.34
C GLY A 164 -13.76 13.00 -17.65
N PHE A 165 -13.60 11.88 -16.94
CA PHE A 165 -12.30 11.40 -16.47
C PHE A 165 -11.90 10.18 -17.28
N ASP A 166 -10.72 10.25 -17.89
CA ASP A 166 -10.15 9.19 -18.73
C ASP A 166 -9.04 8.40 -17.99
N ASP A 167 -8.85 8.68 -16.70
CA ASP A 167 -7.90 8.01 -15.83
C ASP A 167 -8.53 7.51 -14.52
N SER A 168 -7.99 6.38 -14.03
CA SER A 168 -8.15 5.91 -12.66
C SER A 168 -6.89 6.25 -11.87
N ASN A 169 -7.04 6.67 -10.62
CA ASN A 169 -5.95 6.77 -9.67
C ASN A 169 -6.43 6.34 -8.29
N VAL A 170 -6.41 5.03 -8.06
CA VAL A 170 -6.89 4.38 -6.84
C VAL A 170 -6.01 4.79 -5.65
N TYR A 171 -6.58 5.54 -4.72
CA TYR A 171 -5.88 5.98 -3.51
C TYR A 171 -6.12 5.06 -2.32
N SER A 172 -7.33 4.54 -2.19
CA SER A 172 -7.73 3.74 -1.03
C SER A 172 -8.81 2.75 -1.42
N VAL A 173 -8.79 1.61 -0.75
CA VAL A 173 -9.75 0.53 -0.92
C VAL A 173 -10.15 -0.01 0.45
N VAL A 174 -11.41 -0.41 0.58
CA VAL A 174 -11.91 -1.23 1.69
C VAL A 174 -12.93 -2.24 1.16
N GLU A 175 -12.93 -3.44 1.73
CA GLU A 175 -13.94 -4.46 1.44
C GLU A 175 -15.05 -4.41 2.51
N VAL A 176 -16.30 -4.38 2.07
CA VAL A 176 -17.46 -4.47 2.95
C VAL A 176 -18.42 -5.52 2.40
N GLY A 177 -18.46 -6.69 3.04
CA GLY A 177 -19.21 -7.82 2.52
C GLY A 177 -18.56 -8.37 1.25
N SER A 178 -19.28 -8.38 0.13
CA SER A 178 -18.76 -8.78 -1.18
C SER A 178 -18.18 -7.63 -2.00
N ASP A 179 -18.38 -6.39 -1.55
CA ASP A 179 -18.21 -5.21 -2.39
C ASP A 179 -16.91 -4.48 -2.01
N LEU A 180 -16.23 -3.95 -3.02
CA LEU A 180 -15.07 -3.07 -2.84
C LEU A 180 -15.51 -1.61 -2.94
N TRP A 181 -15.19 -0.84 -1.91
CA TRP A 181 -15.39 0.60 -1.86
C TRP A 181 -14.08 1.30 -2.11
N ILE A 182 -14.04 2.14 -3.15
CA ILE A 182 -12.79 2.67 -3.69
C ILE A 182 -12.85 4.19 -3.79
N ALA A 183 -11.84 4.83 -3.21
CA ALA A 183 -11.58 6.25 -3.41
C ALA A 183 -10.54 6.41 -4.52
N ASP A 184 -10.90 7.16 -5.56
CA ASP A 184 -10.07 7.37 -6.75
C ASP A 184 -9.96 8.88 -7.06
N ALA A 185 -8.81 9.34 -7.55
CA ALA A 185 -8.60 10.77 -7.84
C ALA A 185 -9.51 11.31 -8.96
N GLY A 186 -9.98 10.44 -9.86
CA GLY A 186 -10.87 10.78 -10.98
C GLY A 186 -12.36 10.52 -10.70
N ALA A 187 -12.70 9.72 -9.69
CA ALA A 187 -14.08 9.41 -9.31
C ALA A 187 -14.20 8.69 -7.95
N ASN A 188 -15.43 8.42 -7.51
CA ASN A 188 -15.66 7.33 -6.54
C ASN A 188 -16.10 6.09 -7.33
N ALA A 189 -15.60 4.92 -6.94
CA ALA A 189 -16.03 3.65 -7.52
C ALA A 189 -16.54 2.70 -6.41
N VAL A 190 -17.61 1.98 -6.72
CA VAL A 190 -18.10 0.84 -5.92
C VAL A 190 -18.16 -0.34 -6.87
N VAL A 191 -17.48 -1.43 -6.50
CA VAL A 191 -17.31 -2.62 -7.31
C VAL A 191 -17.93 -3.82 -6.60
#